data_AF-A0A7S0HD09-F1
#
_entry.id   AF-A0A7S0HD09-F1
#
_cell.length_a   1.000
_cell.length_b   1.000
_cell.length_c   1.000
_cell.angle_alpha   90.00
_cell.angle_beta   90.00
_cell.angle_gamma   90.00
#
_symmetry.space_group_name_H-M   'P 1'
#
loop_
_entity.id
_entity.type
_entity.pdbx_description
1 polymer ?
#
loop_
_entity_poly.entity_id
_entity_poly.type
_entity_poly.pdbx_seq_one_letter_code
_entity_poly.pdbx_strand_id
1 'polypeptide(L)'
;DMSRSMLLVGLMVAMQGSVSTFVVHPNHGHLQKVLHSGQATTCQSRTTFHQLIAARSSVRLEAKKKKSGDVEVSNKRKEKQLIDDIRSLVDRVGIGFDASEQEISEMDGMLAELEEFNAVENPTRSAKLWGRWELVFTNSPAMLKNRGLTGFGSFPFVKFKSIIQTLSSTGKAETEEVLLMPVTGAPVTSFLSGNITVVNQQVFEQSYENVNLASMLQAQSQIVGSGVYFSKAVLAITYLTEDFRVCRSPSGAFFLFRRCK
;
A
#
# COMPACT_ATOMS: atom_id res chain seq x y z
N ASP A 1 22.46 32.56 25.02
CA ASP A 1 21.11 31.98 24.93
C ASP A 1 20.28 32.69 23.84
N MET A 2 20.71 32.53 22.58
CA MET A 2 20.04 33.08 21.38
C MET A 2 19.86 32.02 20.28
N SER A 3 20.36 30.80 20.51
CA SER A 3 20.33 29.68 19.57
C SER A 3 19.03 28.88 19.62
N ARG A 4 18.19 29.06 20.65
CA ARG A 4 16.86 28.44 20.74
C ARG A 4 15.76 29.21 19.99
N SER A 5 15.92 30.52 19.79
CA SER A 5 14.88 31.35 19.16
C SER A 5 14.93 31.36 17.62
N MET A 6 16.07 31.02 17.00
CA MET A 6 16.14 30.94 15.53
C MET A 6 15.50 29.67 14.94
N LEU A 7 15.37 28.60 15.73
CA LEU A 7 14.74 27.36 15.26
C LEU A 7 13.21 27.47 15.18
N LEU A 8 12.61 28.40 15.93
CA LEU A 8 11.16 28.67 15.86
C LEU A 8 10.76 29.54 14.66
N VAL A 9 11.64 30.45 14.23
CA VAL A 9 11.30 31.41 13.15
C VAL A 9 11.48 30.80 11.76
N GLY A 10 12.39 29.83 11.59
CA GLY A 10 12.55 29.09 10.33
C GLY A 10 11.40 28.12 10.01
N LEU A 11 10.57 27.75 11.00
CA LEU A 11 9.48 26.78 10.82
C LEU A 11 8.16 27.42 10.36
N MET A 12 8.03 28.76 10.43
CA MET A 12 6.79 29.47 10.08
C MET A 12 6.63 29.83 8.60
N VAL A 13 7.66 29.69 7.76
CA VAL A 13 7.62 30.18 6.36
C VAL A 13 7.36 29.06 5.32
N ALA A 14 7.25 27.79 5.71
CA ALA A 14 7.03 26.69 4.77
C ALA A 14 5.62 26.05 4.79
N MET A 15 4.64 26.65 5.47
CA MET A 15 3.28 26.08 5.60
C MET A 15 2.26 26.72 4.65
N GLN A 16 2.57 26.72 3.35
CA GLN A 16 1.57 26.86 2.29
C GLN A 16 1.77 25.71 1.29
N GLY A 17 1.33 24.52 1.70
CA GLY A 17 1.34 23.33 0.87
C GLY A 17 0.15 22.45 1.24
N SER A 18 -0.86 22.46 0.37
CA SER A 18 -2.17 21.84 0.55
C SER A 18 -2.11 20.42 1.14
N VAL A 19 -2.75 20.27 2.31
CA VAL A 19 -3.15 18.98 2.87
C VAL A 19 -4.11 18.34 1.87
N SER A 20 -3.67 17.32 1.13
CA SER A 20 -4.62 16.45 0.43
C SER A 20 -5.22 15.52 1.45
N THR A 21 -6.29 15.99 2.09
CA THR A 21 -7.27 15.18 2.77
C THR A 21 -7.85 14.16 1.80
N PHE A 22 -7.97 12.91 2.21
CA PHE A 22 -9.02 12.06 1.68
C PHE A 22 -10.35 12.65 2.13
N VAL A 23 -11.05 13.35 1.24
CA VAL A 23 -12.43 13.74 1.48
C VAL A 23 -13.31 12.55 1.10
N VAL A 24 -13.75 11.79 2.09
CA VAL A 24 -14.99 11.02 1.98
C VAL A 24 -16.07 11.87 2.62
N HIS A 25 -17.06 12.30 1.81
CA HIS A 25 -18.14 13.16 2.26
C HIS A 25 -18.93 12.47 3.41
N PRO A 26 -19.18 13.13 4.55
CA PRO A 26 -20.14 12.65 5.53
C PRO A 26 -21.55 12.87 4.98
N ASN A 27 -22.31 11.78 4.84
CA ASN A 27 -23.70 11.84 4.41
C ASN A 27 -24.59 12.04 5.66
N HIS A 28 -24.92 13.29 5.99
CA HIS A 28 -25.99 13.60 6.94
C HIS A 28 -27.28 13.82 6.16
N GLY A 29 -28.25 12.92 6.34
CA GLY A 29 -29.59 13.09 5.78
C GLY A 29 -30.43 14.02 6.64
N HIS A 30 -31.00 15.07 6.03
CA HIS A 30 -32.43 15.36 6.15
C HIS A 30 -32.95 16.28 5.03
N LEU A 31 -33.91 15.74 4.26
CA LEU A 31 -35.03 16.34 3.54
C LEU A 31 -34.89 17.73 2.89
N GLN A 32 -34.72 17.75 1.56
CA GLN A 32 -35.67 18.43 0.66
C GLN A 32 -35.60 17.85 -0.77
N LYS A 33 -36.79 17.55 -1.33
CA LYS A 33 -37.02 17.04 -2.68
C LYS A 33 -36.60 18.06 -3.74
N VAL A 34 -35.69 17.69 -4.65
CA VAL A 34 -35.73 18.06 -6.08
C VAL A 34 -35.03 16.94 -6.88
N LEU A 35 -35.70 16.43 -7.93
CA LEU A 35 -35.18 15.42 -8.85
C LEU A 35 -34.00 15.97 -9.69
N HIS A 36 -32.92 15.19 -9.84
CA HIS A 36 -32.36 14.66 -11.10
C HIS A 36 -30.86 14.29 -10.96
N SER A 37 -30.54 13.07 -11.42
CA SER A 37 -29.22 12.56 -11.87
C SER A 37 -27.98 12.78 -10.98
N GLY A 38 -27.57 11.73 -10.26
CA GLY A 38 -26.31 11.74 -9.50
C GLY A 38 -25.91 10.42 -8.84
N GLN A 39 -26.17 9.27 -9.47
CA GLN A 39 -25.69 7.96 -9.00
C GLN A 39 -25.02 7.22 -10.18
N ALA A 40 -23.77 7.53 -10.49
CA ALA A 40 -23.05 6.80 -11.55
C ALA A 40 -21.52 6.66 -11.38
N THR A 41 -20.87 7.28 -10.40
CA THR A 41 -19.39 7.35 -10.38
C THR A 41 -18.69 6.30 -9.49
N THR A 42 -19.34 5.80 -8.42
CA THR A 42 -18.73 4.80 -7.51
C THR A 42 -18.90 3.35 -7.98
N CYS A 43 -19.99 3.01 -8.67
CA CYS A 43 -20.16 1.66 -9.25
C CYS A 43 -19.27 1.43 -10.47
N GLN A 44 -19.08 2.43 -11.33
CA GLN A 44 -18.31 2.27 -12.57
C GLN A 44 -16.83 1.96 -12.30
N SER A 45 -16.22 2.61 -11.31
CA SER A 45 -14.81 2.40 -10.93
C SER A 45 -14.54 1.00 -10.36
N ARG A 46 -15.53 0.39 -9.71
CA ARG A 46 -15.44 -0.97 -9.16
C ARG A 46 -15.54 -2.00 -10.30
N THR A 47 -16.46 -1.78 -11.26
CA THR A 47 -16.67 -2.66 -12.41
C THR A 47 -15.48 -2.67 -13.38
N THR A 48 -14.86 -1.52 -13.65
CA THR A 48 -13.65 -1.44 -14.51
C THR A 48 -12.43 -2.10 -13.88
N PHE A 49 -12.25 -2.00 -12.57
CA PHE A 49 -11.18 -2.72 -11.87
C PHE A 49 -11.38 -4.23 -11.92
N HIS A 50 -12.63 -4.70 -11.75
CA HIS A 50 -12.98 -6.10 -11.96
C HIS A 50 -12.70 -6.56 -13.40
N GLN A 51 -12.98 -5.74 -14.41
CA GLN A 51 -12.68 -6.06 -15.81
C GLN A 51 -11.18 -6.08 -16.11
N LEU A 52 -10.38 -5.18 -15.54
CA LEU A 52 -8.91 -5.19 -15.67
C LEU A 52 -8.29 -6.47 -15.08
N ILE A 53 -8.76 -6.86 -13.89
CA ILE A 53 -8.32 -8.08 -13.22
C ILE A 53 -8.82 -9.33 -13.97
N ALA A 54 -10.08 -9.34 -14.41
CA ALA A 54 -10.67 -10.46 -15.13
C ALA A 54 -10.08 -10.62 -16.55
N ALA A 55 -9.76 -9.53 -17.25
CA ALA A 55 -9.10 -9.57 -18.55
C ALA A 55 -7.68 -10.13 -18.46
N ARG A 56 -6.93 -9.80 -17.39
CA ARG A 56 -5.65 -10.45 -17.10
C ARG A 56 -5.83 -11.93 -16.73
N SER A 57 -6.94 -12.26 -16.06
CA SER A 57 -7.27 -13.62 -15.66
C SER A 57 -7.83 -14.51 -16.78
N SER A 58 -8.39 -13.96 -17.86
CA SER A 58 -8.97 -14.75 -18.97
C SER A 58 -7.93 -15.14 -20.03
N VAL A 59 -6.89 -14.31 -20.22
CA VAL A 59 -5.67 -14.68 -20.98
C VAL A 59 -5.03 -15.97 -20.41
N ARG A 60 -5.21 -16.21 -19.11
CA ARG A 60 -4.73 -17.37 -18.33
C ARG A 60 -5.29 -18.73 -18.77
N LEU A 61 -6.50 -18.80 -19.34
CA LEU A 61 -7.18 -20.07 -19.61
C LEU A 61 -6.81 -20.68 -20.96
N GLU A 62 -6.44 -19.86 -21.95
CA GLU A 62 -6.08 -20.36 -23.29
C GLU A 62 -4.63 -20.88 -23.36
N ALA A 63 -3.73 -20.43 -22.48
CA ALA A 63 -2.33 -20.84 -22.46
C ALA A 63 -2.07 -22.22 -21.81
N LYS A 64 -3.03 -22.79 -21.06
CA LYS A 64 -2.82 -24.02 -20.26
C LYS A 64 -2.97 -25.35 -21.00
N LYS A 65 -3.07 -25.35 -22.34
CA LYS A 65 -3.33 -26.59 -23.11
C LYS A 65 -2.20 -26.96 -24.09
N LYS A 66 -0.93 -27.05 -23.63
CA LYS A 66 0.07 -27.96 -24.23
C LYS A 66 1.42 -28.02 -23.49
N LYS A 67 1.86 -29.29 -23.28
CA LYS A 67 3.22 -29.82 -23.07
C LYS A 67 3.87 -29.80 -21.67
N SER A 68 3.86 -31.03 -21.13
CA SER A 68 4.54 -31.64 -20.00
C SER A 68 6.08 -31.45 -19.94
N GLY A 69 6.61 -31.27 -18.73
CA GLY A 69 8.02 -31.49 -18.37
C GLY A 69 8.94 -30.27 -18.46
N ASP A 70 9.52 -30.03 -19.64
CA ASP A 70 10.58 -29.03 -19.83
C ASP A 70 10.11 -27.58 -19.64
N VAL A 71 8.84 -27.30 -19.95
CA VAL A 71 8.23 -25.98 -19.80
C VAL A 71 8.11 -25.60 -18.31
N GLU A 72 7.83 -26.58 -17.44
CA GLU A 72 7.65 -26.32 -16.01
C GLU A 72 8.98 -25.99 -15.31
N VAL A 73 10.06 -26.70 -15.68
CA VAL A 73 11.41 -26.44 -15.15
C VAL A 73 11.92 -25.08 -15.61
N SER A 74 11.70 -24.72 -16.88
CA SER A 74 12.06 -23.41 -17.42
C SER A 74 11.32 -22.27 -16.71
N ASN A 75 10.02 -22.43 -16.48
CA ASN A 75 9.19 -21.42 -15.80
C ASN A 75 9.62 -21.19 -14.34
N LYS A 76 9.90 -22.25 -13.58
CA LYS A 76 10.41 -22.14 -12.20
C LYS A 76 11.76 -21.41 -12.14
N ARG A 77 12.64 -21.65 -13.13
CA ARG A 77 13.93 -20.95 -13.22
C ARG A 77 13.73 -19.47 -13.52
N LYS A 78 12.82 -19.12 -14.43
CA LYS A 78 12.51 -17.73 -14.78
C LYS A 78 11.86 -16.99 -13.61
N GLU A 79 10.88 -17.60 -12.93
CA GLU A 79 10.25 -17.03 -11.73
C GLU A 79 11.30 -16.73 -10.64
N LYS A 80 12.20 -17.70 -10.38
CA LYS A 80 13.28 -17.49 -9.42
C LYS A 80 14.20 -16.33 -9.80
N GLN A 81 14.58 -16.24 -11.08
CA GLN A 81 15.41 -15.14 -11.58
C GLN A 81 14.72 -13.79 -11.37
N LEU A 82 13.44 -13.67 -11.71
CA LEU A 82 12.65 -12.45 -11.50
C LEU A 82 12.61 -12.04 -10.02
N ILE A 83 12.43 -13.00 -9.11
CA ILE A 83 12.46 -12.72 -7.67
C ILE A 83 13.82 -12.18 -7.22
N ASP A 84 14.91 -12.76 -7.73
CA ASP A 84 16.27 -12.32 -7.38
C ASP A 84 16.58 -10.93 -7.97
N ASP A 85 16.11 -10.64 -9.18
CA ASP A 85 16.23 -9.31 -9.81
C ASP A 85 15.41 -8.25 -9.05
N ILE A 86 14.17 -8.57 -8.66
CA ILE A 86 13.33 -7.71 -7.81
C ILE A 86 14.02 -7.42 -6.47
N ARG A 87 14.61 -8.44 -5.82
CA ARG A 87 15.36 -8.26 -4.58
C ARG A 87 16.55 -7.33 -4.77
N SER A 88 17.32 -7.54 -5.83
CA SER A 88 18.46 -6.68 -6.16
C SER A 88 18.04 -5.24 -6.39
N LEU A 89 16.89 -5.00 -7.04
CA LEU A 89 16.37 -3.66 -7.21
C LEU A 89 15.96 -3.07 -5.86
N VAL A 90 15.14 -3.77 -5.07
CA VAL A 90 14.71 -3.33 -3.72
C VAL A 90 15.90 -2.97 -2.83
N ASP A 91 16.96 -3.76 -2.83
CA ASP A 91 18.16 -3.49 -2.02
C ASP A 91 18.87 -2.19 -2.45
N ARG A 92 18.77 -1.82 -3.74
CA ARG A 92 19.33 -0.58 -4.30
C ARG A 92 18.46 0.64 -4.02
N VAL A 93 17.15 0.54 -4.24
CA VAL A 93 16.22 1.70 -4.25
C VAL A 93 15.35 1.80 -2.99
N GLY A 94 15.44 0.83 -2.08
CA GLY A 94 14.63 0.76 -0.87
C GLY A 94 13.14 0.64 -1.19
N ILE A 95 12.30 1.34 -0.43
CA ILE A 95 10.83 1.27 -0.56
C ILE A 95 10.25 1.96 -1.81
N GLY A 96 11.10 2.60 -2.62
CA GLY A 96 10.69 3.29 -3.84
C GLY A 96 10.30 4.76 -3.67
N PHE A 97 10.50 5.35 -2.48
CA PHE A 97 10.18 6.77 -2.24
C PHE A 97 11.06 7.75 -3.03
N ASP A 98 12.28 7.34 -3.36
CA ASP A 98 13.25 8.13 -4.12
C ASP A 98 13.62 7.46 -5.45
N ALA A 99 12.87 6.43 -5.86
CA ALA A 99 13.10 5.73 -7.12
C ALA A 99 12.79 6.65 -8.32
N SER A 100 13.63 6.58 -9.34
CA SER A 100 13.41 7.25 -10.62
C SER A 100 12.22 6.63 -11.38
N GLU A 101 11.68 7.36 -12.35
CA GLU A 101 10.62 6.83 -13.22
C GLU A 101 11.05 5.56 -13.96
N GLN A 102 12.34 5.48 -14.34
CA GLN A 102 12.92 4.30 -14.97
C GLN A 102 12.91 3.10 -14.03
N GLU A 103 13.32 3.28 -12.77
CA GLU A 103 13.32 2.20 -11.76
C GLU A 103 11.91 1.76 -11.39
N ILE A 104 10.95 2.69 -11.35
CA ILE A 104 9.53 2.36 -11.16
C ILE A 104 9.01 1.54 -12.34
N SER A 105 9.33 1.92 -13.58
CA SER A 105 8.94 1.20 -14.79
C SER A 105 9.60 -0.19 -14.86
N GLU A 106 10.88 -0.29 -14.47
CA GLU A 106 11.61 -1.56 -14.40
C GLU A 106 10.96 -2.51 -13.39
N MET A 107 10.67 -2.01 -12.17
CA MET A 107 9.96 -2.78 -11.16
C MET A 107 8.57 -3.22 -11.63
N ASP A 108 7.80 -2.32 -12.24
CA ASP A 108 6.45 -2.63 -12.72
C ASP A 108 6.47 -3.74 -13.79
N GLY A 109 7.43 -3.68 -14.73
CA GLY A 109 7.64 -4.72 -15.73
C GLY A 109 7.98 -6.08 -15.11
N MET A 110 8.92 -6.12 -14.16
CA MET A 110 9.27 -7.36 -13.45
C MET A 110 8.09 -7.93 -12.67
N LEU A 111 7.31 -7.09 -12.00
CA LEU A 111 6.11 -7.53 -11.27
C LEU A 111 5.03 -8.05 -12.21
N ALA A 112 4.81 -7.40 -13.36
CA ALA A 112 3.87 -7.88 -14.36
C ALA A 112 4.27 -9.26 -14.89
N GLU A 113 5.56 -9.51 -15.17
CA GLU A 113 6.04 -10.83 -15.54
C GLU A 113 5.90 -11.85 -14.40
N LEU A 114 6.15 -11.44 -13.15
CA LEU A 114 6.02 -12.31 -11.99
C LEU A 114 4.56 -12.74 -11.75
N GLU A 115 3.61 -11.83 -11.96
CA GLU A 115 2.16 -12.08 -11.81
C GLU A 115 1.66 -13.22 -12.71
N GLU A 116 2.27 -13.43 -13.88
CA GLU A 116 1.95 -14.55 -14.79
C GLU A 116 2.28 -15.93 -14.18
N PHE A 117 3.19 -15.99 -13.20
CA PHE A 117 3.56 -17.21 -12.49
C PHE A 117 2.67 -17.47 -11.26
N ASN A 118 1.66 -16.64 -10.98
CA ASN A 118 0.84 -16.82 -9.78
C ASN A 118 0.06 -18.16 -9.80
N ALA A 119 0.50 -19.08 -8.94
CA ALA A 119 -0.11 -20.40 -8.79
C ALA A 119 -1.37 -20.39 -7.88
N VAL A 120 -1.60 -19.33 -7.11
CA VAL A 120 -2.72 -19.27 -6.16
C VAL A 120 -3.97 -18.72 -6.86
N GLU A 121 -4.97 -19.56 -7.09
CA GLU A 121 -6.21 -19.17 -7.77
C GLU A 121 -7.08 -18.22 -6.92
N ASN A 122 -7.18 -18.49 -5.62
CA ASN A 122 -8.01 -17.73 -4.67
C ASN A 122 -7.16 -17.10 -3.55
N PRO A 123 -6.30 -16.11 -3.85
CA PRO A 123 -5.34 -15.59 -2.88
C PRO A 123 -5.99 -15.00 -1.62
N THR A 124 -7.19 -14.41 -1.71
CA THR A 124 -7.89 -13.84 -0.53
C THR A 124 -8.37 -14.88 0.48
N ARG A 125 -8.43 -16.16 0.08
CA ARG A 125 -8.81 -17.29 0.95
C ARG A 125 -7.62 -18.20 1.27
N SER A 126 -6.45 -17.91 0.72
CA SER A 126 -5.26 -18.72 0.91
C SER A 126 -4.69 -18.54 2.31
N ALA A 127 -4.33 -19.64 2.98
CA ALA A 127 -3.66 -19.58 4.28
C ALA A 127 -2.34 -18.78 4.25
N LYS A 128 -1.69 -18.74 3.07
CA LYS A 128 -0.45 -17.99 2.84
C LYS A 128 -0.63 -16.49 3.08
N LEU A 129 -1.83 -15.94 2.85
CA LEU A 129 -2.09 -14.51 3.02
C LEU A 129 -1.97 -14.07 4.48
N TRP A 130 -2.31 -14.93 5.43
CA TRP A 130 -2.39 -14.57 6.85
C TRP A 130 -1.02 -14.54 7.49
N GLY A 131 -0.74 -13.52 8.30
CA GLY A 131 0.53 -13.30 8.97
C GLY A 131 1.09 -11.89 8.75
N ARG A 132 2.40 -11.74 9.02
CA ARG A 132 3.11 -10.46 9.00
C ARG A 132 3.81 -10.22 7.66
N TRP A 133 3.64 -9.03 7.13
CA TRP A 133 4.10 -8.62 5.80
C TRP A 133 4.75 -7.24 5.85
N GLU A 134 6.02 -7.15 5.48
CA GLU A 134 6.74 -5.90 5.35
C GLU A 134 6.53 -5.31 3.95
N LEU A 135 6.16 -4.03 3.84
CA LEU A 135 6.14 -3.31 2.57
C LEU A 135 7.58 -3.00 2.16
N VAL A 136 8.00 -3.55 1.02
CA VAL A 136 9.38 -3.41 0.54
C VAL A 136 9.49 -2.56 -0.71
N PHE A 137 8.41 -2.35 -1.46
CA PHE A 137 8.39 -1.41 -2.57
C PHE A 137 6.95 -0.94 -2.89
N THR A 138 6.78 0.33 -3.26
CA THR A 138 5.53 0.84 -3.81
C THR A 138 5.75 2.04 -4.72
N ASN A 139 4.88 2.20 -5.73
CA ASN A 139 4.76 3.43 -6.52
C ASN A 139 3.49 4.24 -6.16
N SER A 140 2.83 3.93 -5.05
CA SER A 140 1.57 4.58 -4.67
C SER A 140 1.76 6.09 -4.46
N PRO A 141 1.11 6.97 -5.24
CA PRO A 141 1.31 8.42 -5.12
C PRO A 141 1.06 8.97 -3.73
N ALA A 142 0.08 8.41 -3.01
CA ALA A 142 -0.22 8.79 -1.63
C ALA A 142 0.94 8.44 -0.69
N MET A 143 1.50 7.24 -0.81
CA MET A 143 2.65 6.78 -0.01
C MET A 143 3.90 7.60 -0.32
N LEU A 144 4.14 7.92 -1.59
CA LEU A 144 5.27 8.73 -2.03
C LEU A 144 5.16 10.16 -1.49
N LYS A 145 3.99 10.79 -1.64
CA LYS A 145 3.72 12.16 -1.15
C LYS A 145 3.86 12.25 0.36
N ASN A 146 3.29 11.29 1.08
CA ASN A 146 3.24 11.28 2.54
C ASN A 146 4.51 10.69 3.15
N ARG A 147 5.39 10.09 2.33
CA ARG A 147 6.55 9.30 2.75
C ARG A 147 6.18 8.27 3.83
N GLY A 148 5.04 7.61 3.65
CA GLY A 148 4.45 6.75 4.69
C GLY A 148 2.92 6.73 4.69
N LEU A 149 2.34 6.03 5.67
CA LEU A 149 0.88 5.90 5.83
C LEU A 149 0.29 7.08 6.61
N THR A 150 0.98 7.50 7.67
CA THR A 150 0.53 8.56 8.58
C THR A 150 0.88 9.96 8.10
N GLY A 151 1.76 10.09 7.11
CA GLY A 151 2.29 11.39 6.67
C GLY A 151 3.46 11.91 7.49
N PHE A 152 3.79 11.27 8.62
CA PHE A 152 4.88 11.72 9.49
C PHE A 152 6.27 11.57 8.85
N GLY A 153 6.44 10.67 7.88
CA GLY A 153 7.69 10.54 7.14
C GLY A 153 8.04 11.74 6.25
N SER A 154 7.07 12.63 5.98
CA SER A 154 7.32 13.86 5.22
C SER A 154 7.86 15.01 6.08
N PHE A 155 7.89 14.86 7.41
CA PHE A 155 8.39 15.90 8.29
C PHE A 155 9.90 16.05 8.15
N PRO A 156 10.44 17.29 8.23
CA PRO A 156 11.87 17.53 8.12
C PRO A 156 12.67 16.62 9.04
N PHE A 157 13.68 15.98 8.46
CA PHE A 157 14.65 15.13 9.16
C PHE A 157 14.08 13.84 9.80
N VAL A 158 12.78 13.58 9.71
CA VAL A 158 12.20 12.27 10.06
C VAL A 158 12.49 11.32 8.91
N LYS A 159 12.92 10.10 9.22
CA LYS A 159 13.18 9.07 8.20
C LYS A 159 12.20 7.93 8.33
N PHE A 160 11.61 7.54 7.20
CA PHE A 160 10.87 6.31 7.12
C PHE A 160 11.78 5.10 7.39
N LYS A 161 11.31 4.13 8.19
CA LYS A 161 12.02 2.87 8.40
C LYS A 161 11.29 1.69 7.76
N SER A 162 10.04 1.44 8.15
CA SER A 162 9.32 0.25 7.71
C SER A 162 7.82 0.38 7.91
N ILE A 163 7.06 -0.35 7.09
CA ILE A 163 5.64 -0.62 7.29
C ILE A 163 5.45 -2.13 7.36
N ILE A 164 4.86 -2.62 8.46
CA ILE A 164 4.57 -4.04 8.66
C ILE A 164 3.06 -4.19 8.82
N GLN A 165 2.45 -5.00 7.96
CA GLN A 165 1.04 -5.35 8.01
C GLN A 165 0.84 -6.76 8.56
N THR A 166 0.06 -6.90 9.61
CA THR A 166 -0.40 -8.18 10.14
C THR A 166 -1.83 -8.40 9.68
N LEU A 167 -2.06 -9.45 8.88
CA LEU A 167 -3.39 -9.86 8.44
C LEU A 167 -3.80 -11.15 9.15
N SER A 168 -5.01 -11.16 9.70
CA SER A 168 -5.59 -12.34 10.36
C SER A 168 -6.73 -12.93 9.53
N SER A 169 -6.85 -14.27 9.57
CA SER A 169 -7.99 -15.00 9.01
C SER A 169 -9.32 -14.65 9.68
N THR A 170 -9.29 -14.01 10.86
CA THR A 170 -10.48 -13.52 11.58
C THR A 170 -11.05 -12.21 11.02
N GLY A 171 -10.48 -11.67 9.95
CA GLY A 171 -10.92 -10.40 9.35
C GLY A 171 -10.32 -9.16 10.00
N LYS A 172 -9.25 -9.32 10.81
CA LYS A 172 -8.51 -8.21 11.42
C LYS A 172 -7.25 -7.86 10.63
N ALA A 173 -6.95 -6.57 10.58
CA ALA A 173 -5.74 -6.05 9.99
C ALA A 173 -5.10 -5.02 10.93
N GLU A 174 -3.80 -5.16 11.15
CA GLU A 174 -2.99 -4.24 11.93
C GLU A 174 -1.80 -3.80 11.08
N THR A 175 -1.43 -2.54 11.17
CA THR A 175 -0.29 -1.98 10.46
C THR A 175 0.57 -1.18 11.42
N GLU A 176 1.84 -1.52 11.48
CA GLU A 176 2.88 -0.81 12.20
C GLU A 176 3.65 0.05 11.22
N GLU A 177 3.72 1.35 11.46
CA GLU A 177 4.62 2.26 10.74
C GLU A 177 5.73 2.71 11.69
N VAL A 178 6.98 2.43 11.32
CA VAL A 178 8.15 2.81 12.11
C VAL A 178 8.89 3.92 11.39
N LEU A 179 9.17 4.98 12.14
CA LEU A 179 9.94 6.15 11.71
C LEU A 179 11.17 6.31 12.62
N LEU A 180 12.21 6.98 12.13
CA LEU A 180 13.41 7.32 12.88
C LEU A 180 13.45 8.83 13.13
N MET A 181 13.75 9.20 14.36
CA MET A 181 13.80 10.61 14.75
C MET A 181 15.10 11.31 14.30
N PRO A 182 15.04 12.61 13.94
CA PRO A 182 16.13 13.41 13.39
C PRO A 182 17.43 13.41 14.20
N VAL A 183 17.31 13.47 15.52
CA VAL A 183 18.43 13.75 16.44
C VAL A 183 18.90 12.48 17.15
N THR A 184 17.96 11.65 17.58
CA THR A 184 18.28 10.47 18.39
C THR A 184 18.44 9.21 17.55
N GLY A 185 17.94 9.19 16.30
CA GLY A 185 17.79 7.97 15.52
C GLY A 185 16.86 6.93 16.16
N ALA A 186 16.18 7.30 17.25
CA ALA A 186 15.33 6.37 18.00
C ALA A 186 14.11 6.00 17.14
N PRO A 187 13.71 4.72 17.12
CA PRO A 187 12.52 4.29 16.41
C PRO A 187 11.27 4.77 17.13
N VAL A 188 10.30 5.21 16.35
CA VAL A 188 8.99 5.67 16.80
C VAL A 188 7.94 4.94 15.98
N THR A 189 7.05 4.22 16.66
CA THR A 189 6.07 3.34 16.01
C THR A 189 4.66 3.90 16.14
N SER A 190 3.97 4.03 15.02
CA SER A 190 2.53 4.26 14.96
C SER A 190 1.80 2.96 14.62
N PHE A 191 0.69 2.72 15.29
CA PHE A 191 -0.13 1.52 15.10
C PHE A 191 -1.48 1.92 14.50
N LEU A 192 -1.84 1.30 13.38
CA LEU A 192 -3.14 1.43 12.77
C LEU A 192 -3.83 0.07 12.84
N SER A 193 -5.08 0.00 13.28
CA SER A 193 -5.85 -1.24 13.31
C SER A 193 -7.23 -1.06 12.70
N GLY A 194 -7.75 -2.13 12.11
CA GLY A 194 -9.07 -2.16 11.53
C GLY A 194 -9.40 -3.55 10.99
N ASN A 195 -10.13 -3.59 9.89
CA ASN A 195 -10.69 -4.84 9.37
C ASN A 195 -10.22 -5.09 7.93
N ILE A 196 -10.15 -6.38 7.57
CA ILE A 196 -10.00 -6.84 6.20
C ILE A 196 -11.30 -7.53 5.77
N THR A 197 -11.89 -7.03 4.68
CA THR A 197 -13.10 -7.58 4.09
C THR A 197 -12.77 -8.14 2.72
N VAL A 198 -13.01 -9.44 2.52
CA VAL A 198 -12.84 -10.07 1.22
C VAL A 198 -13.99 -9.64 0.31
N VAL A 199 -13.67 -8.97 -0.79
CA VAL A 199 -14.65 -8.55 -1.80
C VAL A 199 -14.89 -9.68 -2.80
N ASN A 200 -13.81 -10.32 -3.26
CA ASN A 200 -13.88 -11.50 -4.13
C ASN A 200 -12.62 -12.38 -3.99
N GLN A 201 -12.38 -13.28 -4.95
CA GLN A 201 -11.25 -14.23 -4.93
C GLN A 201 -9.86 -13.57 -4.90
N GLN A 202 -9.73 -12.35 -5.42
CA GLN A 202 -8.45 -11.63 -5.53
C GLN A 202 -8.45 -10.28 -4.81
N VAL A 203 -9.62 -9.67 -4.61
CA VAL A 203 -9.77 -8.33 -4.07
C VAL A 203 -10.18 -8.37 -2.61
N PHE A 204 -9.49 -7.60 -1.79
CA PHE A 204 -9.88 -7.29 -0.43
C PHE A 204 -9.91 -5.77 -0.19
N GLU A 205 -10.68 -5.38 0.81
CA GLU A 205 -10.74 -4.04 1.36
C GLU A 205 -10.12 -4.05 2.75
N GLN A 206 -9.19 -3.14 3.01
CA GLN A 206 -8.62 -2.92 4.33
C GLN A 206 -9.09 -1.57 4.86
N SER A 207 -9.78 -1.56 6.01
CA SER A 207 -10.11 -0.34 6.75
C SER A 207 -9.12 -0.12 7.89
N TYR A 208 -8.90 1.15 8.22
CA TYR A 208 -8.28 1.57 9.47
C TYR A 208 -9.32 2.33 10.28
N GLU A 209 -9.54 1.87 11.51
CA GLU A 209 -10.59 2.37 12.41
C GLU A 209 -9.98 3.00 13.66
N ASN A 210 -8.86 2.45 14.14
CA ASN A 210 -8.11 3.00 15.24
C ASN A 210 -6.71 3.34 14.78
N VAL A 211 -6.24 4.52 15.15
CA VAL A 211 -4.88 4.98 14.87
C VAL A 211 -4.29 5.44 16.19
N ASN A 212 -3.33 4.68 16.69
CA ASN A 212 -2.51 5.04 17.83
C ASN A 212 -1.15 5.51 17.30
N LEU A 213 -1.05 6.83 17.09
CA LEU A 213 0.20 7.46 16.71
C LEU A 213 1.15 7.48 17.90
N ALA A 214 2.45 7.45 17.68
CA ALA A 214 3.37 7.61 18.80
C ALA A 214 3.15 8.95 19.52
N SER A 215 3.14 8.94 20.86
CA SER A 215 2.80 10.10 21.71
C SER A 215 3.58 11.38 21.38
N MET A 216 4.85 11.26 20.98
CA MET A 216 5.67 12.40 20.59
C MET A 216 5.23 13.03 19.24
N LEU A 217 4.74 12.21 18.30
CA LEU A 217 4.18 12.68 17.03
C LEU A 217 2.75 13.19 17.22
N GLN A 218 1.99 12.64 18.17
CA GLN A 218 0.66 13.16 18.54
C GLN A 218 0.74 14.62 19.03
N ALA A 219 1.75 14.95 19.83
CA ALA A 219 1.94 16.33 20.31
C ALA A 219 2.25 17.31 19.15
N GLN A 220 2.97 16.85 18.12
CA GLN A 220 3.20 17.63 16.90
C GLN A 220 1.97 17.66 15.99
N SER A 221 1.15 16.61 15.98
CA SER A 221 -0.08 16.54 15.20
C SER A 221 -1.26 17.29 15.81
N GLN A 222 -1.21 17.71 17.08
CA GLN A 222 -2.21 18.66 17.62
C GLN A 222 -2.15 20.04 16.93
N ILE A 223 -1.05 20.35 16.25
CA ILE A 223 -0.94 21.51 15.34
C ILE A 223 -1.60 21.21 13.97
N VAL A 224 -1.87 19.94 13.66
CA VAL A 224 -2.45 19.44 12.41
C VAL A 224 -3.72 18.65 12.72
N GLY A 225 -4.78 19.36 13.10
CA GLY A 225 -6.19 18.94 13.08
C GLY A 225 -6.51 17.51 13.53
N SER A 226 -7.09 17.37 14.73
CA SER A 226 -7.68 16.11 15.22
C SER A 226 -8.74 15.57 14.24
N GLY A 227 -8.40 14.52 13.52
CA GLY A 227 -9.32 13.82 12.62
C GLY A 227 -9.14 12.33 12.74
N VAL A 228 -10.21 11.62 13.06
CA VAL A 228 -10.25 10.16 13.02
C VAL A 228 -9.96 9.72 11.58
N TYR A 229 -8.83 9.04 11.37
CA TYR A 229 -8.39 8.59 10.04
C TYR A 229 -9.10 7.31 9.66
N PHE A 230 -10.26 7.44 9.01
CA PHE A 230 -10.89 6.32 8.29
C PHE A 230 -10.33 6.25 6.88
N SER A 231 -9.21 5.54 6.69
CA SER A 231 -8.75 5.22 5.34
C SER A 231 -9.16 3.80 4.97
N LYS A 232 -9.64 3.64 3.74
CA LYS A 232 -9.94 2.35 3.12
C LYS A 232 -9.03 2.14 1.94
N ALA A 233 -8.33 1.01 1.91
CA ALA A 233 -7.54 0.58 0.76
C ALA A 233 -8.25 -0.60 0.08
N VAL A 234 -8.54 -0.46 -1.20
CA VAL A 234 -9.03 -1.57 -2.03
C VAL A 234 -7.82 -2.11 -2.80
N LEU A 235 -7.48 -3.38 -2.58
CA LEU A 235 -6.31 -4.01 -3.19
C LEU A 235 -6.65 -5.36 -3.78
N ALA A 236 -6.10 -5.64 -4.96
CA ALA A 236 -6.12 -6.96 -5.59
C ALA A 236 -4.79 -7.67 -5.39
N ILE A 237 -4.81 -8.88 -4.85
CA ILE A 237 -3.63 -9.74 -4.73
C ILE A 237 -3.43 -10.42 -6.09
N THR A 238 -2.39 -9.99 -6.81
CA THR A 238 -2.08 -10.47 -8.16
C THR A 238 -1.02 -11.56 -8.16
N TYR A 239 -0.17 -11.62 -7.13
CA TYR A 239 0.80 -12.69 -6.89
C TYR A 239 0.90 -12.99 -5.40
N LEU A 240 0.97 -14.29 -5.02
CA LEU A 240 1.07 -14.71 -3.62
C LEU A 240 1.87 -16.01 -3.48
N THR A 241 2.94 -15.96 -2.68
CA THR A 241 3.71 -17.11 -2.20
C THR A 241 3.85 -17.07 -0.68
N GLU A 242 4.65 -17.97 -0.10
CA GLU A 242 4.99 -17.91 1.32
C GLU A 242 5.86 -16.69 1.66
N ASP A 243 6.67 -16.22 0.70
CA ASP A 243 7.69 -15.20 0.91
C ASP A 243 7.29 -13.82 0.38
N PHE A 244 6.46 -13.76 -0.67
CA PHE A 244 6.09 -12.51 -1.33
C PHE A 244 4.60 -12.43 -1.63
N ARG A 245 4.10 -11.20 -1.63
CA ARG A 245 2.81 -10.88 -2.25
C ARG A 245 2.90 -9.56 -3.01
N VAL A 246 2.18 -9.51 -4.12
CA VAL A 246 2.01 -8.29 -4.92
C VAL A 246 0.56 -7.91 -4.85
N CYS A 247 0.31 -6.65 -4.53
CA CYS A 247 -1.02 -6.05 -4.54
C CYS A 247 -1.08 -4.92 -5.55
N ARG A 248 -2.20 -4.81 -6.28
CA ARG A 248 -2.51 -3.71 -7.19
C ARG A 248 -3.72 -2.92 -6.69
N SER A 249 -3.69 -1.61 -6.79
CA SER A 249 -4.84 -0.74 -6.52
C SER A 249 -5.65 -0.47 -7.82
N PRO A 250 -6.89 0.02 -7.70
CA PRO A 250 -7.68 0.49 -8.84
C PRO A 250 -7.02 1.60 -9.66
N SER A 251 -6.11 2.38 -9.05
CA SER A 251 -5.39 3.44 -9.75
C SER A 251 -4.18 2.94 -10.53
N GLY A 252 -3.92 1.63 -10.55
CA GLY A 252 -2.73 1.04 -11.16
C GLY A 252 -1.48 1.06 -10.29
N ALA A 253 -1.55 1.58 -9.05
CA ALA A 253 -0.43 1.53 -8.13
C ALA A 253 -0.19 0.09 -7.66
N PHE A 254 1.05 -0.24 -7.34
CA PHE A 254 1.44 -1.54 -6.82
C PHE A 254 2.12 -1.45 -5.46
N PHE A 255 2.03 -2.55 -4.73
CA PHE A 255 2.61 -2.74 -3.41
C PHE A 255 3.22 -4.13 -3.36
N LEU A 256 4.54 -4.18 -3.25
CA LEU A 256 5.29 -5.40 -3.06
C LEU A 256 5.54 -5.60 -1.58
N PHE A 257 5.12 -6.73 -1.04
CA PHE A 257 5.38 -7.10 0.33
C PHE A 257 6.22 -8.37 0.42
N ARG A 258 7.08 -8.40 1.44
CA ARG A 258 7.86 -9.56 1.85
C ARG A 258 7.33 -10.11 3.16
N ARG A 259 7.29 -11.42 3.31
CA ARG A 259 6.92 -12.09 4.56
C ARG A 259 7.93 -11.77 5.67
N CYS A 260 7.45 -11.38 6.85
CA CYS A 260 8.31 -11.32 8.03
C CYS A 260 8.54 -12.74 8.55
N LYS A 261 9.80 -13.10 8.81
CA LYS A 261 10.17 -14.37 9.44
C LYS A 261 10.07 -14.31 10.95
#